data_AF-A0A7X7H9F2-F1
#
_entry.id   AF-A0A7X7H9F2-F1
#
_cell.length_a   1.000
_cell.length_b   1.000
_cell.length_c   1.000
_cell.angle_alpha   90.00
_cell.angle_beta   90.00
_cell.angle_gamma   90.00
#
_symmetry.space_group_name_H-M   'P 1'
#
loop_
_entity.id
_entity.type
_entity.pdbx_description
1 polymer ?
#
loop_
_entity_poly.entity_id
_entity_poly.type
_entity_poly.pdbx_seq_one_letter_code
_entity_poly.pdbx_strand_id
1 'polypeptide(L)' 'SNAIPEWENNLFIGGLSSKHIARLVIRDNKVVGEERLLEDQNERIRDVEEGSDGALYAVTDSGKLFRIAKLDL' A
#
# COMPACT_ATOMS: atom_id res chain seq x y z
N SER A 1 -1.70 6.54 6.43
CA SER A 1 -0.80 5.84 7.36
C SER A 1 -0.26 6.83 8.37
N ASN A 2 -0.78 6.79 9.60
CA ASN A 2 -0.23 7.56 10.71
C ASN A 2 1.16 7.07 11.16
N ALA A 3 1.54 5.84 10.80
CA ALA A 3 2.86 5.29 11.09
C ALA A 3 3.95 5.73 10.08
N ILE A 4 3.57 6.20 8.89
CA ILE A 4 4.49 6.66 7.84
C ILE A 4 4.05 8.05 7.38
N PRO A 5 4.57 9.14 7.99
CA PRO A 5 4.12 10.50 7.71
C PRO A 5 4.19 10.89 6.22
N GLU A 6 5.18 10.36 5.49
CA GLU A 6 5.37 10.59 4.06
C GLU A 6 4.24 9.99 3.20
N TRP A 7 3.32 9.23 3.80
CA TRP A 7 2.19 8.58 3.15
C TRP A 7 0.84 9.25 3.45
N GLU A 8 0.83 10.36 4.19
CA GLU A 8 -0.37 11.16 4.40
C GLU A 8 -0.94 11.69 3.07
N ASN A 9 -2.25 11.62 2.88
CA ASN A 9 -2.97 11.98 1.64
C ASN A 9 -2.58 11.19 0.38
N ASN A 10 -1.90 10.05 0.52
CA ASN A 10 -1.68 9.13 -0.59
C ASN A 10 -2.82 8.11 -0.70
N LEU A 11 -3.09 7.64 -1.92
CA LEU A 11 -4.05 6.58 -2.20
C LEU A 11 -3.32 5.26 -2.46
N PHE A 12 -3.84 4.17 -1.91
CA PHE A 12 -3.29 2.82 -2.10
C PHE A 12 -4.30 1.95 -2.85
N ILE A 13 -3.85 1.27 -3.90
CA ILE A 13 -4.70 0.40 -4.72
C ILE A 13 -4.04 -0.97 -4.87
N GLY A 14 -4.74 -2.02 -4.45
CA GLY A 14 -4.33 -3.40 -4.66
C GLY A 14 -4.50 -3.84 -6.12
N GLY A 15 -3.47 -4.48 -6.67
CA GLY A 15 -3.45 -4.99 -8.04
C GLY A 15 -3.64 -6.49 -8.13
N LEU A 16 -4.79 -6.95 -8.64
CA LEU A 16 -5.01 -8.39 -8.87
C LEU A 16 -4.20 -8.94 -10.05
N SER A 17 -4.26 -8.29 -11.23
CA SER A 17 -3.47 -8.74 -12.39
C SER A 17 -2.06 -8.16 -12.41
N SER A 18 -1.89 -6.96 -11.87
CA SER A 18 -0.61 -6.25 -11.85
C SER A 18 0.30 -6.67 -10.68
N LYS A 19 -0.26 -7.37 -9.69
CA LYS A 19 0.46 -8.02 -8.59
C LYS A 19 1.37 -7.12 -7.75
N HIS A 20 0.90 -5.91 -7.47
CA HIS A 20 1.57 -4.96 -6.58
C HIS A 20 0.53 -4.06 -5.91
N ILE A 21 0.97 -3.24 -4.96
CA ILE A 21 0.18 -2.11 -4.45
C ILE A 21 0.68 -0.85 -5.14
N ALA A 22 -0.20 -0.10 -5.81
CA ALA A 22 0.12 1.22 -6.33
C ALA A 22 -0.10 2.26 -5.23
N ARG A 23 0.96 2.99 -4.86
CA ARG A 23 0.90 4.18 -4.00
C ARG A 23 0.85 5.42 -4.89
N LEU A 24 -0.28 6.09 -4.92
CA LEU A 24 -0.49 7.31 -5.68
C LEU A 24 -0.38 8.53 -4.78
N VAL A 25 0.46 9.49 -5.17
CA VAL A 25 0.57 10.79 -4.50
C VAL A 25 -0.46 11.72 -5.12
N ILE A 26 -1.40 12.22 -4.30
CA ILE A 26 -2.47 13.12 -4.75
C ILE A 26 -2.19 14.54 -4.29
N ARG A 27 -2.22 15.50 -5.22
CA ARG A 27 -2.18 16.95 -4.94
C ARG A 27 -3.20 17.65 -5.81
N ASP A 28 -3.98 18.56 -5.23
CA ASP A 28 -5.00 19.33 -5.95
C ASP A 28 -5.93 18.47 -6.83
N ASN A 29 -6.38 17.33 -6.27
CA ASN A 29 -7.19 16.32 -6.95
C ASN A 29 -6.56 15.71 -8.22
N LYS A 30 -5.23 15.72 -8.33
CA LYS A 30 -4.48 15.11 -9.42
C LYS A 30 -3.42 14.15 -8.88
N VAL A 31 -3.19 13.07 -9.62
CA VAL A 31 -2.05 12.17 -9.38
C VAL A 31 -0.78 12.86 -9.85
N VAL A 32 0.19 13.04 -8.96
CA VAL A 32 1.48 13.67 -9.24
C VAL A 32 2.68 12.72 -9.10
N GLY A 33 2.44 11.48 -8.69
CA GLY A 33 3.46 10.44 -8.57
C GLY A 33 2.84 9.06 -8.31
N GLU A 34 3.59 8.03 -8.68
CA GLU A 34 3.26 6.61 -8.46
C GLU A 34 4.52 5.88 -7.97
N GLU A 35 4.33 5.01 -6.99
CA GLU A 35 5.30 4.00 -6.57
C GLU A 35 4.62 2.64 -6.50
N ARG A 36 5.37 1.57 -6.81
CA ARG A 36 4.88 0.19 -6.72
C ARG A 36 5.51 -0.51 -5.54
N LEU A 37 4.68 -0.95 -4.61
CA LEU A 37 5.09 -1.69 -3.42
C LEU A 37 4.82 -3.18 -3.60
N LEU A 38 5.66 -4.03 -3.00
CA LEU A 38 5.55 -5.49 -3.00
C LEU A 38 5.55 -6.16 -4.39
N GLU A 39 6.05 -5.49 -5.42
CA GLU A 39 6.12 -6.05 -6.79
C GLU A 39 6.95 -7.34 -6.84
N ASP A 40 7.98 -7.43 -6.00
CA ASP A 40 8.86 -8.60 -5.85
C ASP A 40 8.18 -9.81 -5.21
N GLN A 41 7.06 -9.62 -4.50
CA GLN A 41 6.31 -10.71 -3.88
C GLN A 41 5.50 -11.51 -4.91
N ASN A 42 5.20 -10.94 -6.09
CA ASN A 42 4.46 -11.58 -7.18
C ASN A 42 3.10 -12.16 -6.74
N GLU A 43 2.43 -11.46 -5.82
CA GLU A 43 1.13 -11.85 -5.25
C GLU A 43 -0.02 -11.00 -5.81
N ARG A 44 -1.19 -11.62 -5.97
CA ARG A 44 -2.41 -10.89 -6.34
C ARG A 44 -2.95 -10.19 -5.11
N ILE A 45 -2.86 -8.86 -5.05
CA ILE A 45 -3.30 -8.09 -3.87
C ILE A 45 -4.81 -7.89 -3.95
N ARG A 46 -5.54 -8.47 -2.99
CA ARG A 46 -7.00 -8.47 -2.92
C ARG A 46 -7.53 -7.21 -2.28
N ASP A 47 -6.98 -6.83 -1.14
CA ASP A 47 -7.43 -5.68 -0.37
C ASP A 47 -6.25 -5.01 0.34
N VAL A 48 -6.37 -3.72 0.59
CA VAL A 48 -5.37 -2.89 1.25
C VAL A 48 -6.07 -1.90 2.16
N GLU A 49 -5.70 -1.85 3.43
CA GLU A 49 -6.35 -0.99 4.44
C GLU A 49 -5.34 -0.46 5.46
N GLU A 50 -5.64 0.70 6.05
CA GLU A 50 -4.87 1.20 7.19
C GLU A 50 -5.35 0.54 8.48
N GLY A 51 -4.43 -0.12 9.20
CA GLY A 51 -4.72 -0.71 10.49
C GLY A 51 -4.88 0.35 11.59
N SER A 52 -5.46 -0.04 12.73
CA SER A 52 -5.60 0.84 13.89
C SER A 52 -4.27 1.27 14.52
N ASP A 53 -3.18 0.59 14.20
CA ASP A 53 -1.80 0.94 14.56
C ASP A 53 -1.13 1.89 13.54
N GLY A 54 -1.87 2.32 12.51
CA GLY A 54 -1.40 3.20 11.45
C GLY A 54 -0.54 2.52 10.37
N ALA A 55 -0.27 1.21 10.49
CA ALA A 55 0.44 0.46 9.45
C ALA A 55 -0.49 0.16 8.26
N LEU A 56 0.09 -0.08 7.09
CA LEU A 56 -0.67 -0.52 5.92
C LEU A 56 -0.73 -2.05 5.92
N TYR A 57 -1.93 -2.61 5.84
CA TYR A 57 -2.17 -4.04 5.74
C TYR A 57 -2.63 -4.40 4.35
N ALA A 58 -2.22 -5.57 3.86
CA ALA A 58 -2.69 -6.10 2.59
C ALA A 58 -2.94 -7.59 2.68
N VAL A 59 -4.02 -8.05 2.04
CA VAL A 59 -4.33 -9.48 1.89
C VAL A 59 -4.21 -9.91 0.44
N THR A 60 -3.83 -11.17 0.22
CA THR A 60 -3.67 -11.75 -1.12
C THR A 60 -4.76 -12.80 -1.41
N ASP A 61 -5.02 -13.06 -2.69
CA ASP A 61 -5.89 -14.19 -3.11
C ASP A 61 -5.31 -15.56 -2.67
N SER A 62 -4.01 -15.64 -2.35
CA SER A 62 -3.34 -16.84 -1.84
C SER A 62 -3.45 -17.01 -0.32
N GLY A 63 -4.09 -16.07 0.39
CA GLY A 63 -4.33 -16.13 1.83
C GLY A 63 -3.17 -15.58 2.69
N LYS A 64 -2.24 -14.82 2.11
CA LYS A 64 -1.19 -14.13 2.87
C LYS A 64 -1.72 -12.81 3.43
N LEU A 65 -1.21 -12.44 4.61
CA LEU A 65 -1.39 -11.13 5.21
C LEU A 65 -0.02 -10.44 5.30
N PHE A 66 0.09 -9.27 4.67
CA PHE A 66 1.24 -8.38 4.80
C PHE A 66 0.91 -7.25 5.79
N ARG A 67 1.91 -6.85 6.56
CA ARG A 67 1.91 -5.63 7.37
C ARG A 67 3.13 -4.80 6.96
N ILE A 68 2.89 -3.58 6.49
CA ILE A 68 3.91 -2.65 6.01
C ILE A 68 3.94 -1.47 6.98
N ALA A 69 5.08 -1.27 7.63
CA ALA A 69 5.29 -0.22 8.62
C ALA A 69 6.69 0.35 8.48
N LYS A 70 6.89 1.57 8.99
CA LYS A 70 8.22 2.14 9.17
C LYS A 70 9.01 1.24 10.13
N LEU A 71 10.25 0.92 9.78
CA LEU A 71 11.17 0.31 10.73
C LEU A 71 11.72 1.43 11.61
N ASP A 72 11.37 1.42 12.89
CA ASP A 72 12.03 2.26 13.88
C ASP A 72 13.37 1.59 14.19
N LEU A 73 14.47 2.25 13.79
CA LEU A 73 15.84 1.87 14.13
C LEU A 73 16.28 2.58 15.41
#